data_AF-A0A7K9T7C2-F1
#
_entry.id   AF-A0A7K9T7C2-F1
#
_cell.length_a   1.000
_cell.length_b   1.000
_cell.length_c   1.000
_cell.angle_alpha   90.00
_cell.angle_beta   90.00
_cell.angle_gamma   90.00
#
_symmetry.space_group_name_H-M   'P 1'
#
loop_
_entity.id
_entity.type
_entity.pdbx_description
1 polymer ?
#
loop_
_entity_poly.entity_id
_entity_poly.type
_entity_poly.pdbx_seq_one_letter_code
_entity_poly.pdbx_strand_id
1 'polypeptide(L)'
;VELVMVVDHAAFQNYLDLQRVRTRTLEIANQVDAFFQPLGVRVALLAVEVWSEGDMLEVRSSARATLERFLRWRQEELLPRLPHDNAQLLTGARFDDVLVGMSTQASMCSPTRSGAVSMDHSISVLVVASTVAHQLGHNLGMRHDGTGRFCDCSDLRQDRGCIMASPKGLTPGLSFSNCSQQDLERSLRQGLGWCLSNVPEPRRLLGSPRCGNSFLEPGEECDCGLSMECTDPCCNSSTCQLVPGAECTTGDACCQDCQLHPAGHTCREALGECDLPEFCDGVSPHCPPDTFLQDGQPCASGQALCYSGTCATYERQCQQLLGPGASPVSSSCMASLNAKGDERGHCGQLPNGSYIACAQWDAGCGMLQCQRSSTRGDRTEESCQGTLLPWDEDVSDAAMVLPGTTCGSGKVCLQHQCQDLSVLGDQQCQSKCNRHGVCNNHGHCHCERGWAPPTCESPGVGGRRSVLSTALLLSALLGLALAVGLGCARRAGLQKHLCQLSKRTSCQYR
;
A
#
# COMPACT_ATOMS: atom_id res chain seq x y z
N VAL A 1 7.26 -2.04 0.26
CA VAL A 1 6.82 -0.73 -0.27
C VAL A 1 7.48 -0.48 -1.60
N GLU A 2 6.73 -0.64 -2.68
CA GLU A 2 7.08 -0.16 -4.02
C GLU A 2 6.98 1.37 -4.07
N LEU A 3 8.12 2.05 -4.00
CA LEU A 3 8.25 3.50 -3.93
C LEU A 3 8.54 4.10 -5.31
N VAL A 4 7.85 5.21 -5.63
CA VAL A 4 8.23 6.10 -6.73
C VAL A 4 8.65 7.46 -6.14
N MET A 5 9.80 7.96 -6.57
CA MET A 5 10.24 9.31 -6.19
C MET A 5 10.13 10.26 -7.37
N VAL A 6 9.52 11.42 -7.13
CA VAL A 6 9.36 12.49 -8.12
C VAL A 6 10.18 13.67 -7.67
N VAL A 7 10.94 14.29 -8.57
CA VAL A 7 11.74 15.48 -8.28
C VAL A 7 11.21 16.62 -9.12
N ASP A 8 10.77 17.68 -8.46
CA ASP A 8 10.23 18.86 -9.12
C ASP A 8 11.32 19.67 -9.84
N HIS A 9 10.89 20.64 -10.65
CA HIS A 9 11.78 21.48 -11.42
C HIS A 9 12.67 22.31 -10.50
N ALA A 10 12.14 22.86 -9.41
CA ALA A 10 12.92 23.65 -8.47
C ALA A 10 14.07 22.85 -7.82
N ALA A 11 13.84 21.59 -7.43
CA ALA A 11 14.86 20.70 -6.90
C ALA A 11 15.89 20.32 -7.99
N PHE A 12 15.44 20.11 -9.23
CA PHE A 12 16.34 19.87 -10.36
C PHE A 12 17.30 21.06 -10.60
N GLN A 13 16.80 22.29 -10.49
CA GLN A 13 17.60 23.52 -10.66
C GLN A 13 18.75 23.65 -9.64
N ASN A 14 18.70 22.95 -8.49
CA ASN A 14 19.78 22.97 -7.50
C ASN A 14 21.05 22.23 -7.97
N TYR A 15 20.92 21.29 -8.92
CA TYR A 15 22.03 20.43 -9.36
C TYR A 15 22.27 20.47 -10.88
N LEU A 16 21.31 20.91 -11.69
CA LEU A 16 21.37 21.14 -13.15
C LEU A 16 21.95 19.97 -13.98
N ASP A 17 21.92 18.76 -13.43
CA ASP A 17 22.40 17.54 -14.06
C ASP A 17 21.44 16.41 -13.70
N LEU A 18 20.79 15.86 -14.73
CA LEU A 18 19.81 14.80 -14.60
C LEU A 18 20.41 13.55 -13.94
N GLN A 19 21.65 13.19 -14.27
CA GLN A 19 22.31 12.01 -13.69
C GLN A 19 22.65 12.23 -12.23
N ARG A 20 23.11 13.45 -11.88
CA ARG A 20 23.38 13.82 -10.49
C ARG A 20 22.12 13.79 -9.63
N VAL A 21 21.02 14.33 -10.12
CA VAL A 21 19.72 14.27 -9.42
C VAL A 21 19.25 12.83 -9.26
N ARG A 22 19.29 12.02 -10.32
CA ARG A 22 18.94 10.59 -10.25
C ARG A 22 19.77 9.82 -9.23
N THR A 23 21.09 10.05 -9.22
CA THR A 23 22.01 9.40 -8.29
C THR A 23 21.69 9.80 -6.84
N ARG A 24 21.48 11.10 -6.59
CA ARG A 24 21.07 11.60 -5.29
C ARG A 24 19.74 11.00 -4.82
N THR A 25 18.74 10.93 -5.68
CA THR A 25 17.44 10.34 -5.34
C THR A 25 17.54 8.84 -5.03
N LEU A 26 18.38 8.11 -5.76
CA LEU A 26 18.72 6.71 -5.45
C LEU A 26 19.37 6.56 -4.07
N GLU A 27 20.35 7.41 -3.75
CA GLU A 27 21.00 7.42 -2.43
C GLU A 27 20.02 7.73 -1.30
N ILE A 28 19.07 8.65 -1.53
CA ILE A 28 18.00 8.95 -0.58
C ILE A 28 17.13 7.71 -0.35
N ALA A 29 16.66 7.04 -1.42
CA ALA A 29 15.82 5.86 -1.31
C ALA A 29 16.53 4.69 -0.60
N ASN A 30 17.81 4.46 -0.90
CA ASN A 30 18.61 3.44 -0.22
C ASN A 30 18.71 3.69 1.29
N GLN A 31 18.87 4.96 1.68
CA GLN A 31 18.91 5.33 3.09
C GLN A 31 17.53 5.21 3.77
N VAL A 32 16.44 5.47 3.02
CA VAL A 32 15.07 5.22 3.49
C VAL A 32 14.86 3.72 3.72
N ASP A 33 15.24 2.84 2.78
CA ASP A 33 15.16 1.38 2.97
C ASP A 33 15.90 0.96 4.26
N ALA A 34 17.14 1.42 4.45
CA ALA A 34 17.93 1.11 5.63
C ALA A 34 17.24 1.53 6.95
N PHE A 35 16.48 2.63 6.97
CA PHE A 35 15.72 3.04 8.16
C PHE A 35 14.53 2.14 8.47
N PHE A 36 13.89 1.56 7.44
CA PHE A 36 12.71 0.71 7.58
C PHE A 36 13.03 -0.78 7.79
N GLN A 37 14.22 -1.23 7.42
CA GLN A 37 14.67 -2.63 7.61
C GLN A 37 14.50 -3.15 9.05
N PRO A 38 14.86 -2.40 10.14
CA PRO A 38 14.63 -2.85 11.52
C PRO A 38 13.16 -3.05 11.90
N LEU A 39 12.23 -2.47 11.14
CA LEU A 39 10.79 -2.66 11.30
C LEU A 39 10.23 -3.84 10.48
N GLY A 40 11.11 -4.58 9.79
CA GLY A 40 10.70 -5.65 8.88
C GLY A 40 10.06 -5.15 7.58
N VAL A 41 10.28 -3.88 7.22
CA VAL A 41 9.73 -3.27 6.00
C VAL A 41 10.86 -2.97 5.03
N ARG A 42 10.66 -3.36 3.76
CA ARG A 42 11.56 -3.03 2.66
C ARG A 42 10.98 -1.93 1.79
N VAL A 43 11.81 -0.97 1.39
CA VAL A 43 11.45 0.14 0.49
C VAL A 43 12.20 -0.05 -0.83
N ALA A 44 11.46 -0.48 -1.84
CA ALA A 44 11.97 -0.77 -3.18
C ALA A 44 11.70 0.41 -4.11
N LEU A 45 12.75 1.08 -4.58
CA LEU A 45 12.60 2.18 -5.53
C LEU A 45 12.36 1.63 -6.95
N LEU A 46 11.15 1.88 -7.48
CA LEU A 46 10.78 1.45 -8.83
C LEU A 46 11.18 2.46 -9.90
N ALA A 47 11.04 3.75 -9.61
CA ALA A 47 11.29 4.80 -10.58
C ALA A 47 11.66 6.13 -9.91
N VAL A 48 12.46 6.90 -10.65
CA VAL A 48 12.71 8.32 -10.38
C VAL A 48 12.23 9.13 -11.58
N GLU A 49 11.25 9.98 -11.35
CA GLU A 49 10.75 10.93 -12.35
C GLU A 49 11.26 12.33 -12.03
N VAL A 50 11.88 13.00 -13.01
CA VAL A 50 12.46 14.34 -12.82
C VAL A 50 11.79 15.30 -13.79
N TRP A 51 11.20 16.37 -13.28
CA TRP A 51 10.54 17.42 -14.08
C TRP A 51 11.57 18.45 -14.58
N SER A 52 12.48 18.01 -15.45
CA SER A 52 13.61 18.82 -15.91
C SER A 52 13.23 19.99 -16.84
N GLU A 53 12.09 19.91 -17.52
CA GLU A 53 11.61 20.94 -18.46
C GLU A 53 10.59 21.92 -17.84
N GLY A 54 10.08 21.60 -16.66
CA GLY A 54 9.06 22.38 -15.95
C GLY A 54 8.14 21.46 -15.14
N ASP A 55 7.49 22.01 -14.11
CA ASP A 55 6.65 21.21 -13.23
C ASP A 55 5.36 20.73 -13.93
N MET A 56 4.97 19.48 -13.67
CA MET A 56 3.70 18.91 -14.15
C MET A 56 2.50 19.37 -13.32
N LEU A 57 2.76 20.00 -12.17
CA LEU A 57 1.76 20.61 -11.31
C LEU A 57 2.32 21.87 -10.66
N GLU A 58 1.43 22.72 -10.17
CA GLU A 58 1.87 23.95 -9.51
C GLU A 58 2.47 23.66 -8.12
N VAL A 59 3.74 23.98 -7.92
CA VAL A 59 4.40 23.94 -6.60
C VAL A 59 4.53 25.37 -6.07
N ARG A 60 3.91 25.66 -4.92
CA ARG A 60 3.95 26.98 -4.26
C ARG A 60 4.31 26.82 -2.79
N SER A 61 4.18 27.90 -2.02
CA SER A 61 4.57 27.92 -0.61
C SER A 61 3.63 27.20 0.37
N SER A 62 2.46 26.68 -0.07
CA SER A 62 1.67 25.77 0.78
C SER A 62 2.00 24.32 0.47
N ALA A 63 2.49 23.60 1.47
CA ALA A 63 2.74 22.17 1.42
C ALA A 63 1.43 21.40 1.22
N ARG A 64 0.34 21.82 1.89
CA ARG A 64 -0.97 21.18 1.73
C ARG A 64 -1.48 21.25 0.31
N ALA A 65 -1.49 22.46 -0.25
CA ALA A 65 -1.96 22.68 -1.62
C ALA A 65 -1.14 21.84 -2.62
N THR A 66 0.16 21.74 -2.37
CA THR A 66 1.09 20.97 -3.20
C THR A 66 0.83 19.47 -3.06
N LEU A 67 0.64 18.96 -1.83
CA LEU A 67 0.31 17.56 -1.57
C LEU A 67 -1.01 17.15 -2.24
N GLU A 68 -2.07 17.96 -2.11
CA GLU A 68 -3.36 17.67 -2.75
C GLU A 68 -3.26 17.59 -4.28
N ARG A 69 -2.51 18.52 -4.89
CA ARG A 69 -2.27 18.47 -6.35
C ARG A 69 -1.41 17.28 -6.75
N PHE A 70 -0.38 16.96 -5.96
CA PHE A 70 0.50 15.83 -6.21
C PHE A 70 -0.23 14.49 -6.12
N LEU A 71 -1.07 14.30 -5.10
CA LEU A 71 -1.87 13.08 -4.96
C LEU A 71 -2.91 12.92 -6.07
N ARG A 72 -3.52 14.02 -6.52
CA ARG A 72 -4.42 14.01 -7.68
C ARG A 72 -3.68 13.63 -8.97
N TRP A 73 -2.55 14.28 -9.24
CA TRP A 73 -1.69 13.94 -10.36
C TRP A 73 -1.21 12.48 -10.28
N ARG A 74 -0.84 12.00 -9.10
CA ARG A 74 -0.47 10.59 -8.88
C ARG A 74 -1.60 9.66 -9.30
N GLN A 75 -2.82 9.95 -8.88
CA GLN A 75 -4.01 9.15 -9.20
C GLN A 75 -4.32 9.15 -10.70
N GLU A 76 -4.32 10.32 -11.33
CA GLU A 76 -4.81 10.50 -12.70
C GLU A 76 -3.76 10.18 -13.76
N GLU A 77 -2.46 10.39 -13.47
CA GLU A 77 -1.38 10.35 -14.47
C GLU A 77 -0.32 9.27 -14.15
N LEU A 78 0.14 9.15 -12.89
CA LEU A 78 1.25 8.25 -12.53
C LEU A 78 0.81 6.79 -12.34
N LEU A 79 -0.24 6.56 -11.54
CA LEU A 79 -0.73 5.21 -11.23
C LEU A 79 -1.15 4.41 -12.48
N PRO A 80 -1.85 5.00 -13.49
CA PRO A 80 -2.26 4.26 -14.68
C PRO A 80 -1.10 3.72 -15.52
N ARG A 81 0.06 4.38 -15.51
CA ARG A 81 1.25 4.00 -16.29
C ARG A 81 2.28 3.22 -15.49
N LEU A 82 2.32 3.39 -14.18
CA LEU A 82 3.27 2.73 -13.29
C LEU A 82 2.56 2.39 -11.97
N PRO A 83 2.04 1.16 -11.79
CA PRO A 83 1.48 0.72 -10.52
C PRO A 83 2.53 0.80 -9.40
N HIS A 84 2.19 1.33 -8.23
CA HIS A 84 3.14 1.45 -7.10
C HIS A 84 2.37 1.71 -5.80
N ASP A 85 2.99 1.39 -4.67
CA ASP A 85 2.35 1.48 -3.35
C ASP A 85 2.26 2.94 -2.88
N ASN A 86 3.33 3.71 -3.07
CA ASN A 86 3.49 5.06 -2.53
C ASN A 86 4.36 5.94 -3.44
N ALA A 87 4.01 7.24 -3.55
CA ALA A 87 4.85 8.21 -4.25
C ALA A 87 5.27 9.36 -3.34
N GLN A 88 6.52 9.81 -3.49
CA GLN A 88 7.11 10.89 -2.70
C GLN A 88 7.63 11.99 -3.63
N LEU A 89 7.14 13.22 -3.45
CA LEU A 89 7.63 14.39 -4.18
C LEU A 89 8.77 15.05 -3.40
N LEU A 90 9.95 15.16 -4.00
CA LEU A 90 11.04 16.01 -3.55
C LEU A 90 10.96 17.37 -4.24
N THR A 91 10.85 18.44 -3.45
CA THR A 91 10.73 19.81 -3.96
C THR A 91 11.88 20.71 -3.52
N GLY A 92 12.34 21.58 -4.42
CA GLY A 92 13.28 22.65 -4.10
C GLY A 92 12.59 23.90 -3.52
N ALA A 93 11.25 23.93 -3.51
CA ALA A 93 10.47 25.02 -2.94
C ALA A 93 10.53 25.02 -1.41
N ARG A 94 10.30 26.18 -0.82
CA ARG A 94 10.10 26.35 0.63
C ARG A 94 8.61 26.50 0.91
N PHE A 95 8.16 25.87 1.99
CA PHE A 95 6.79 25.99 2.45
C PHE A 95 6.69 26.94 3.65
N ASP A 96 5.57 27.66 3.74
CA ASP A 96 5.26 28.62 4.79
C ASP A 96 4.48 27.95 5.94
N ASP A 97 3.78 26.85 5.66
CA ASP A 97 2.85 26.15 6.55
C ASP A 97 3.46 24.93 7.27
N VAL A 98 4.66 24.48 6.86
CA VAL A 98 5.39 23.35 7.50
C VAL A 98 6.90 23.55 7.41
N LEU A 99 7.65 22.87 8.28
CA LEU A 99 9.11 22.99 8.32
C LEU A 99 9.84 22.24 7.20
N VAL A 100 9.43 21.01 6.87
CA VAL A 100 10.21 20.13 5.97
C VAL A 100 9.39 19.31 4.99
N GLY A 101 8.08 19.12 5.22
CA GLY A 101 7.24 18.27 4.37
C GLY A 101 5.83 18.12 4.92
N MET A 102 4.98 17.46 4.14
CA MET A 102 3.61 17.12 4.53
C MET A 102 3.17 15.78 3.92
N SER A 103 2.40 15.01 4.67
CA SER A 103 1.87 13.71 4.27
C SER A 103 0.40 13.54 4.68
N THR A 104 -0.15 12.36 4.39
CA THR A 104 -1.46 11.88 4.86
C THR A 104 -1.26 10.74 5.86
N GLN A 105 -2.14 10.65 6.86
CA GLN A 105 -2.08 9.63 7.90
C GLN A 105 -2.68 8.29 7.43
N ALA A 106 -1.96 7.19 7.69
CA ALA A 106 -2.45 5.81 7.50
C ALA A 106 -3.11 5.61 6.13
N SER A 107 -2.40 6.02 5.09
CA SER A 107 -2.90 6.12 3.71
C SER A 107 -2.23 5.15 2.74
N MET A 108 -1.28 4.33 3.23
CA MET A 108 -0.58 3.35 2.42
C MET A 108 -1.55 2.49 1.60
N CYS A 109 -1.19 2.19 0.35
CA CYS A 109 -2.02 1.50 -0.65
C CYS A 109 -3.25 2.25 -1.15
N SER A 110 -3.61 3.40 -0.56
CA SER A 110 -4.70 4.22 -1.09
C SER A 110 -4.35 4.79 -2.47
N PRO A 111 -5.22 4.65 -3.48
CA PRO A 111 -4.99 5.24 -4.79
C PRO A 111 -4.99 6.79 -4.74
N THR A 112 -5.73 7.37 -3.78
CA THR A 112 -5.92 8.82 -3.68
C THR A 112 -5.07 9.48 -2.59
N ARG A 113 -4.60 8.73 -1.59
CA ARG A 113 -3.91 9.29 -0.43
C ARG A 113 -2.47 8.82 -0.23
N SER A 114 -2.04 7.71 -0.84
CA SER A 114 -0.71 7.13 -0.58
C SER A 114 0.43 7.93 -1.20
N GLY A 115 0.90 8.94 -0.47
CA GLY A 115 2.06 9.73 -0.84
C GLY A 115 2.29 10.91 0.08
N ALA A 116 3.37 11.63 -0.19
CA ALA A 116 3.74 12.83 0.55
C ALA A 116 4.64 13.77 -0.26
N VAL A 117 4.85 14.98 0.28
CA VAL A 117 5.77 15.99 -0.27
C VAL A 117 6.86 16.30 0.77
N SER A 118 8.10 16.38 0.33
CA SER A 118 9.28 16.62 1.18
C SER A 118 10.19 17.66 0.51
N MET A 119 10.68 18.63 1.28
CA MET A 119 11.66 19.59 0.79
C MET A 119 13.06 18.94 0.65
N ASP A 120 13.78 19.22 -0.43
CA ASP A 120 15.23 18.94 -0.55
C ASP A 120 16.04 20.02 0.16
N HIS A 121 15.84 20.12 1.48
CA HIS A 121 16.29 21.25 2.31
C HIS A 121 17.76 21.20 2.76
N SER A 122 18.49 20.13 2.42
CA SER A 122 19.87 19.94 2.86
C SER A 122 20.70 19.21 1.81
N ILE A 123 21.96 19.58 1.63
CA ILE A 123 22.90 18.83 0.77
C ILE A 123 23.14 17.39 1.26
N SER A 124 22.89 17.12 2.55
CA SER A 124 23.07 15.80 3.13
C SER A 124 21.93 14.86 2.74
N VAL A 125 22.25 13.79 2.02
CA VAL A 125 21.32 12.70 1.68
C VAL A 125 20.62 12.16 2.93
N LEU A 126 21.38 11.98 4.02
CA LEU A 126 20.88 11.42 5.27
C LEU A 126 19.74 12.27 5.88
N VAL A 127 19.85 13.59 5.79
CA VAL A 127 18.85 14.53 6.32
C VAL A 127 17.56 14.45 5.51
N VAL A 128 17.66 14.47 4.18
CA VAL A 128 16.50 14.39 3.29
C VAL A 128 15.85 13.02 3.35
N ALA A 129 16.65 11.95 3.43
CA ALA A 129 16.15 10.58 3.62
C ALA A 129 15.37 10.44 4.94
N SER A 130 15.84 11.06 6.03
CA SER A 130 15.10 11.08 7.30
C SER A 130 13.75 11.79 7.14
N THR A 131 13.71 12.92 6.41
CA THR A 131 12.45 13.61 6.08
C THR A 131 11.50 12.73 5.27
N VAL A 132 11.98 12.08 4.20
CA VAL A 132 11.16 11.17 3.39
C VAL A 132 10.68 9.98 4.22
N ALA A 133 11.54 9.41 5.07
CA ALA A 133 11.17 8.31 5.95
C ALA A 133 10.12 8.71 7.00
N HIS A 134 10.20 9.93 7.53
CA HIS A 134 9.17 10.49 8.42
C HIS A 134 7.82 10.57 7.71
N GLN A 135 7.78 11.13 6.50
CA GLN A 135 6.54 11.27 5.74
C GLN A 135 5.97 9.90 5.31
N LEU A 136 6.84 8.96 4.92
CA LEU A 136 6.44 7.59 4.63
C LEU A 136 5.92 6.86 5.89
N GLY A 137 6.50 7.17 7.07
CA GLY A 137 6.03 6.67 8.37
C GLY A 137 4.59 7.08 8.67
N HIS A 138 4.21 8.33 8.42
CA HIS A 138 2.82 8.79 8.51
C HIS A 138 1.89 8.04 7.57
N ASN A 139 2.30 7.82 6.31
CA ASN A 139 1.52 7.03 5.36
C ASN A 139 1.31 5.58 5.86
N LEU A 140 2.28 5.01 6.59
CA LEU A 140 2.20 3.71 7.25
C LEU A 140 1.46 3.72 8.60
N GLY A 141 0.94 4.88 9.03
CA GLY A 141 0.13 5.03 10.22
C GLY A 141 0.90 5.35 11.51
N MET A 142 2.21 5.58 11.42
CA MET A 142 3.00 6.05 12.55
C MET A 142 2.61 7.49 12.89
N ARG A 143 2.55 7.83 14.18
CA ARG A 143 2.31 9.20 14.66
C ARG A 143 3.57 9.78 15.26
N HIS A 144 3.59 11.08 15.51
CA HIS A 144 4.74 11.71 16.16
C HIS A 144 5.05 11.11 17.54
N ASP A 145 6.33 11.04 17.87
CA ASP A 145 6.88 10.70 19.19
C ASP A 145 6.73 11.90 20.16
N GLY A 146 5.48 12.33 20.37
CA GLY A 146 5.11 13.56 21.08
C GLY A 146 4.78 13.38 22.57
N THR A 147 4.46 14.50 23.22
CA THR A 147 4.12 14.57 24.65
C THR A 147 2.95 13.66 25.02
N GLY A 148 3.11 12.86 26.07
CA GLY A 148 2.10 11.90 26.53
C GLY A 148 2.34 10.46 26.05
N ARG A 149 3.37 10.23 25.22
CA ARG A 149 3.85 8.89 24.85
C ARG A 149 5.26 8.68 25.40
N PHE A 150 5.49 7.56 26.08
CA PHE A 150 6.83 7.15 26.55
C PHE A 150 7.55 6.41 25.41
N CYS A 151 8.01 7.17 24.42
CA CYS A 151 8.68 6.64 23.24
C CYS A 151 10.20 6.68 23.41
N ASP A 152 10.84 5.57 23.08
CA ASP A 152 12.30 5.40 23.15
C ASP A 152 12.82 4.91 21.79
N CYS A 153 13.93 5.47 21.33
CA CYS A 153 14.63 5.02 20.14
C CYS A 153 16.07 4.62 20.50
N SER A 154 16.44 3.42 20.05
CA SER A 154 17.54 2.58 20.56
C SER A 154 18.95 3.18 20.48
N ASP A 155 19.13 4.34 19.84
CA ASP A 155 20.43 4.92 19.53
C ASP A 155 20.70 6.26 20.25
N LEU A 156 20.46 6.28 21.56
CA LEU A 156 20.83 7.37 22.48
C LEU A 156 22.36 7.64 22.53
N ARG A 157 23.19 6.84 21.84
CA ARG A 157 24.66 6.98 21.87
C ARG A 157 25.18 8.16 21.04
N GLN A 158 24.33 8.83 20.24
CA GLN A 158 24.76 9.91 19.33
C GLN A 158 23.98 11.23 19.47
N ASP A 159 23.15 11.45 20.50
CA ASP A 159 22.26 12.64 20.60
C ASP A 159 21.35 12.83 19.37
N ARG A 160 21.08 11.76 18.61
CA ARG A 160 20.21 11.80 17.42
C ARG A 160 18.80 11.40 17.82
N GLY A 161 17.82 12.20 17.38
CA GLY A 161 16.41 11.99 17.72
C GLY A 161 15.79 10.78 17.03
N CYS A 162 14.50 10.57 17.24
CA CYS A 162 13.73 9.54 16.54
C CYS A 162 13.19 10.08 15.21
N ILE A 163 13.04 9.25 14.18
CA ILE A 163 12.55 9.67 12.86
C ILE A 163 11.20 10.36 12.99
N MET A 164 10.27 9.80 13.78
CA MET A 164 8.93 10.36 14.01
C MET A 164 8.90 11.47 15.07
N ALA A 165 10.04 11.97 15.54
CA ALA A 165 10.04 13.19 16.33
C ALA A 165 9.58 14.38 15.47
N SER A 166 8.82 15.30 16.08
CA SER A 166 8.36 16.50 15.38
C SER A 166 9.56 17.27 14.81
N PRO A 167 9.59 17.60 13.50
CA PRO A 167 10.80 18.10 12.84
C PRO A 167 11.35 19.38 13.50
N LYS A 168 12.63 19.41 13.89
CA LYS A 168 13.32 20.62 14.43
C LYS A 168 14.33 21.25 13.46
N GLY A 169 14.36 20.80 12.20
CA GLY A 169 15.12 21.41 11.11
C GLY A 169 16.55 20.91 10.89
N LEU A 170 17.38 20.73 11.92
CA LEU A 170 18.84 20.55 11.71
C LEU A 170 19.40 19.16 12.04
N THR A 171 18.88 18.48 13.06
CA THR A 171 19.33 17.14 13.45
C THR A 171 18.28 16.10 13.06
N PRO A 172 18.54 15.27 12.03
CA PRO A 172 17.59 14.25 11.63
C PRO A 172 17.53 13.14 12.67
N GLY A 173 16.33 12.59 12.85
CA GLY A 173 16.20 11.30 13.53
C GLY A 173 16.60 10.17 12.60
N LEU A 174 17.26 9.14 13.11
CA LEU A 174 17.80 8.04 12.29
C LEU A 174 17.27 6.66 12.66
N SER A 175 16.41 6.58 13.66
CA SER A 175 15.77 5.34 14.09
C SER A 175 14.33 5.60 14.45
N PHE A 176 13.48 4.62 14.16
CA PHE A 176 12.11 4.61 14.64
C PHE A 176 12.07 4.26 16.13
N SER A 177 11.09 4.81 16.85
CA SER A 177 10.89 4.51 18.25
C SER A 177 10.08 3.21 18.43
N ASN A 178 10.07 2.69 19.65
CA ASN A 178 9.13 1.61 20.03
C ASN A 178 7.66 1.98 19.79
N CYS A 179 7.29 3.26 19.93
CA CYS A 179 5.94 3.75 19.62
C CYS A 179 5.63 3.67 18.13
N SER A 180 6.59 4.04 17.27
CA SER A 180 6.43 3.94 15.82
C SER A 180 6.23 2.49 15.37
N GLN A 181 6.99 1.54 15.95
CA GLN A 181 6.82 0.11 15.71
C GLN A 181 5.41 -0.37 16.11
N GLN A 182 4.93 0.01 17.30
CA GLN A 182 3.58 -0.33 17.76
C GLN A 182 2.47 0.25 16.87
N ASP A 183 2.67 1.46 16.36
CA ASP A 183 1.71 2.10 15.45
C ASP A 183 1.66 1.41 14.09
N LEU A 184 2.81 1.01 13.54
CA LEU A 184 2.89 0.19 12.32
C LEU A 184 2.18 -1.16 12.51
N GLU A 185 2.53 -1.90 13.56
CA GLU A 185 1.88 -3.19 13.86
C GLU A 185 0.36 -3.05 14.00
N ARG A 186 -0.10 -2.00 14.69
CA ARG A 186 -1.53 -1.71 14.84
C ARG A 186 -2.18 -1.43 13.49
N SER A 187 -1.53 -0.65 12.64
CA SER A 187 -2.06 -0.29 11.31
C SER A 187 -2.19 -1.51 10.42
N LEU A 188 -1.16 -2.37 10.37
CA LEU A 188 -1.20 -3.62 9.61
C LEU A 188 -2.30 -4.58 10.10
N ARG A 189 -2.45 -4.74 11.42
CA ARG A 189 -3.52 -5.57 12.02
C ARG A 189 -4.93 -5.05 11.76
N GLN A 190 -5.06 -3.80 11.33
CA GLN A 190 -6.34 -3.19 10.99
C GLN A 190 -6.69 -3.30 9.51
N GLY A 191 -5.82 -3.93 8.71
CA GLY A 191 -6.01 -4.10 7.28
C GLY A 191 -5.39 -3.00 6.42
N LEU A 192 -4.61 -2.08 7.01
CA LEU A 192 -3.77 -1.18 6.23
C LEU A 192 -2.60 -1.97 5.61
N GLY A 193 -2.18 -1.63 4.40
CA GLY A 193 -0.96 -2.18 3.83
C GLY A 193 -1.14 -3.46 3.00
N TRP A 194 -2.34 -3.76 2.52
CA TRP A 194 -2.63 -4.92 1.67
C TRP A 194 -1.75 -4.99 0.38
N CYS A 195 -1.23 -3.86 -0.11
CA CYS A 195 -0.30 -3.80 -1.23
C CYS A 195 1.17 -4.05 -0.85
N LEU A 196 1.47 -4.29 0.43
CA LEU A 196 2.86 -4.41 0.91
C LEU A 196 3.37 -5.85 0.93
N SER A 197 2.51 -6.83 0.71
CA SER A 197 2.84 -8.25 0.82
C SER A 197 3.42 -8.85 -0.47
N ASN A 198 3.37 -8.14 -1.60
CA ASN A 198 4.05 -8.58 -2.81
C ASN A 198 5.54 -8.21 -2.82
N VAL A 199 6.35 -9.13 -3.33
CA VAL A 199 7.74 -8.87 -3.66
C VAL A 199 7.79 -8.15 -5.01
N PRO A 200 8.54 -7.03 -5.14
CA PRO A 200 8.68 -6.32 -6.41
C PRO A 200 9.27 -7.22 -7.49
N GLU A 201 8.78 -7.10 -8.72
CA GLU A 201 9.35 -7.85 -9.83
C GLU A 201 10.80 -7.39 -10.11
N PRO A 202 11.76 -8.32 -10.31
CA PRO A 202 13.17 -7.98 -10.50
C PRO A 202 13.43 -6.92 -11.58
N ARG A 203 12.67 -6.94 -12.67
CA ARG A 203 12.82 -6.01 -13.80
C ARG A 203 12.31 -4.60 -13.52
N ARG A 204 11.55 -4.41 -12.44
CA ARG A 204 10.94 -3.13 -12.08
C ARG A 204 11.82 -2.31 -11.12
N LEU A 205 12.85 -2.91 -10.54
CA LEU A 205 13.78 -2.23 -9.64
C LEU A 205 14.71 -1.30 -10.43
N LEU A 206 14.91 -0.09 -9.91
CA LEU A 206 15.81 0.89 -10.51
C LEU A 206 17.24 0.68 -10.02
N GLY A 207 18.15 0.31 -10.92
CA GLY A 207 19.56 0.15 -10.59
C GLY A 207 20.25 -0.87 -11.49
N SER A 208 21.53 -1.10 -11.23
CA SER A 208 22.25 -2.28 -11.74
C SER A 208 22.14 -3.40 -10.70
N PRO A 209 21.93 -4.67 -11.11
CA PRO A 209 21.88 -5.81 -10.19
C PRO A 209 23.07 -5.86 -9.24
N ARG A 210 22.81 -6.05 -7.94
CA ARG A 210 23.82 -6.08 -6.88
C ARG A 210 23.50 -7.17 -5.85
N CYS A 211 24.17 -8.29 -6.03
CA CYS A 211 24.13 -9.39 -5.08
C CYS A 211 24.51 -8.95 -3.65
N GLY A 212 23.64 -9.26 -2.70
CA GLY A 212 23.78 -9.01 -1.27
C GLY A 212 23.01 -7.78 -0.77
N ASN A 213 22.06 -7.25 -1.55
CA ASN A 213 21.23 -6.11 -1.18
C ASN A 213 19.80 -6.52 -0.71
N SER A 214 19.56 -7.83 -0.63
CA SER A 214 18.29 -8.45 -0.24
C SER A 214 17.12 -8.11 -1.16
N PHE A 215 17.37 -7.73 -2.41
CA PHE A 215 16.36 -7.63 -3.47
C PHE A 215 16.70 -8.62 -4.56
N LEU A 216 15.69 -9.36 -5.03
CA LEU A 216 15.89 -10.26 -6.15
C LEU A 216 15.95 -9.45 -7.45
N GLU A 217 17.12 -9.42 -8.09
CA GLU A 217 17.36 -8.67 -9.33
C GLU A 217 17.62 -9.58 -10.55
N PRO A 218 17.56 -9.06 -11.79
CA PRO A 218 17.80 -9.88 -12.98
C PRO A 218 19.18 -10.55 -12.97
N GLY A 219 19.19 -11.89 -12.99
CA GLY A 219 20.41 -12.71 -12.97
C GLY A 219 20.64 -13.43 -11.64
N GLU A 220 19.86 -13.10 -10.61
CA GLU A 220 19.91 -13.73 -9.29
C GLU A 220 18.76 -14.73 -9.15
N GLU A 221 18.97 -15.77 -8.35
CA GLU A 221 17.94 -16.74 -7.94
C GLU A 221 17.53 -16.58 -6.47
N CYS A 222 18.37 -15.91 -5.68
CA CYS A 222 18.13 -15.58 -4.28
C CYS A 222 19.02 -14.40 -3.85
N ASP A 223 18.60 -13.63 -2.85
CA ASP A 223 19.45 -12.63 -2.19
C ASP A 223 19.09 -12.55 -0.70
N CYS A 224 20.00 -13.07 0.14
CA CYS A 224 19.87 -13.10 1.60
C CYS A 224 20.65 -11.96 2.31
N GLY A 225 21.07 -10.94 1.57
CA GLY A 225 21.88 -9.84 2.08
C GLY A 225 23.38 -10.12 2.03
N LEU A 226 24.15 -9.31 2.76
CA LEU A 226 25.61 -9.39 2.76
C LEU A 226 26.08 -10.76 3.26
N SER A 227 27.22 -11.24 2.74
CA SER A 227 27.74 -12.58 3.08
C SER A 227 28.02 -12.81 4.57
N MET A 228 28.21 -11.76 5.38
CA MET A 228 28.39 -11.88 6.83
C MET A 228 27.07 -11.91 7.61
N GLU A 229 25.98 -11.46 6.99
CA GLU A 229 24.64 -11.32 7.59
C GLU A 229 23.69 -12.43 7.11
N CYS A 230 23.95 -13.00 5.92
CA CYS A 230 23.17 -14.09 5.37
C CYS A 230 23.26 -15.34 6.25
N THR A 231 22.11 -15.73 6.79
CA THR A 231 21.92 -16.96 7.58
C THR A 231 21.11 -18.03 6.83
N ASP A 232 20.73 -17.75 5.57
CA ASP A 232 19.90 -18.63 4.76
C ASP A 232 20.73 -19.80 4.18
N PRO A 233 20.45 -21.06 4.56
CA PRO A 233 21.19 -22.21 4.05
C PRO A 233 20.87 -22.56 2.58
N CYS A 234 19.79 -22.03 2.02
CA CYS A 234 19.34 -22.29 0.66
C CYS A 234 19.97 -21.34 -0.36
N CYS A 235 20.58 -20.24 0.09
CA CYS A 235 21.16 -19.22 -0.78
C CYS A 235 22.68 -19.12 -0.64
N ASN A 236 23.38 -19.12 -1.77
CA ASN A 236 24.80 -18.77 -1.78
C ASN A 236 24.96 -17.25 -1.85
N SER A 237 25.21 -16.62 -0.70
CA SER A 237 25.37 -15.18 -0.54
C SER A 237 26.49 -14.55 -1.39
N SER A 238 27.46 -15.33 -1.87
CA SER A 238 28.55 -14.81 -2.70
C SER A 238 28.19 -14.76 -4.18
N THR A 239 27.20 -15.56 -4.61
CA THR A 239 26.81 -15.67 -6.02
C THR A 239 25.35 -15.28 -6.27
N CYS A 240 24.54 -15.13 -5.22
CA CYS A 240 23.10 -14.91 -5.30
C CYS A 240 22.39 -15.96 -6.16
N GLN A 241 22.82 -17.21 -5.98
CA GLN A 241 22.26 -18.39 -6.65
C GLN A 241 21.78 -19.36 -5.59
N LEU A 242 20.74 -20.13 -5.91
CA LEU A 242 20.26 -21.18 -5.02
C LEU A 242 21.32 -22.28 -4.91
N VAL A 243 21.42 -22.89 -3.73
CA VAL A 243 22.27 -24.06 -3.55
C VAL A 243 21.71 -25.25 -4.34
N PRO A 244 22.53 -26.20 -4.81
CA PRO A 244 22.04 -27.34 -5.58
C PRO A 244 20.93 -28.12 -4.84
N GLY A 245 19.77 -28.24 -5.49
CA GLY A 245 18.59 -28.92 -4.95
C GLY A 245 17.61 -28.02 -4.20
N ALA A 246 17.93 -26.76 -3.96
CA ALA A 246 16.99 -25.77 -3.44
C ALA A 246 16.06 -25.24 -4.55
N GLU A 247 14.79 -25.07 -4.22
CA GLU A 247 13.77 -24.45 -5.09
C GLU A 247 13.38 -23.04 -4.63
N CYS A 248 13.71 -22.69 -3.38
CA CYS A 248 13.30 -21.47 -2.70
C CYS A 248 14.24 -21.13 -1.54
N THR A 249 14.05 -19.95 -0.93
CA THR A 249 14.84 -19.48 0.22
C THR A 249 14.06 -19.61 1.53
N THR A 250 14.74 -19.73 2.68
CA THR A 250 14.06 -19.90 3.98
C THR A 250 13.19 -18.72 4.40
N GLY A 251 13.45 -17.52 3.88
CA GLY A 251 12.65 -16.32 4.15
C GLY A 251 11.32 -16.28 3.39
N ASP A 252 11.11 -17.17 2.42
CA ASP A 252 9.93 -17.19 1.58
C ASP A 252 8.73 -17.87 2.27
N ALA A 253 7.56 -17.22 2.21
CA ALA A 253 6.34 -17.69 2.89
C ALA A 253 5.80 -19.04 2.37
N CYS A 254 6.15 -19.46 1.15
CA CYS A 254 5.81 -20.76 0.59
C CYS A 254 7.02 -21.70 0.48
N CYS A 255 8.02 -21.55 1.36
CA CYS A 255 9.21 -22.39 1.38
C CYS A 255 9.38 -23.11 2.72
N GLN A 256 9.71 -24.40 2.66
CA GLN A 256 10.13 -25.18 3.82
C GLN A 256 11.31 -26.07 3.45
N ASP A 257 12.39 -26.00 4.23
CA ASP A 257 13.60 -26.81 4.01
C ASP A 257 14.14 -26.71 2.57
N CYS A 258 14.17 -25.49 2.02
CA CYS A 258 14.55 -25.17 0.65
C CYS A 258 13.66 -25.81 -0.44
N GLN A 259 12.46 -26.28 -0.10
CA GLN A 259 11.48 -26.87 -1.03
C GLN A 259 10.16 -26.09 -1.00
N LEU A 260 9.47 -26.03 -2.14
CA LEU A 260 8.18 -25.35 -2.22
C LEU A 260 7.11 -26.08 -1.42
N HIS A 261 6.28 -25.31 -0.71
CA HIS A 261 5.07 -25.82 -0.10
C HIS A 261 4.06 -26.29 -1.18
N PRO A 262 3.29 -27.35 -0.92
CA PRO A 262 2.27 -27.80 -1.86
C PRO A 262 1.14 -26.77 -1.99
N ALA A 263 0.48 -26.79 -3.15
CA ALA A 263 -0.67 -25.94 -3.42
C ALA A 263 -1.77 -26.11 -2.33
N GLY A 264 -2.29 -24.99 -1.82
CA GLY A 264 -3.29 -24.98 -0.75
C GLY A 264 -2.71 -24.92 0.68
N HIS A 265 -1.39 -24.82 0.83
CA HIS A 265 -0.77 -24.48 2.12
C HIS A 265 -1.05 -23.00 2.46
N THR A 266 -1.55 -22.70 3.66
CA THR A 266 -1.80 -21.32 4.07
C THR A 266 -0.47 -20.60 4.32
N CYS A 267 -0.14 -19.60 3.51
CA CYS A 267 1.09 -18.80 3.66
C CYS A 267 0.85 -17.47 4.37
N ARG A 268 -0.39 -16.97 4.36
CA ARG A 268 -0.80 -15.80 5.15
C ARG A 268 -2.15 -16.05 5.76
N GLU A 269 -2.24 -15.86 7.07
CA GLU A 269 -3.50 -15.90 7.80
C GLU A 269 -4.22 -14.56 7.67
N ALA A 270 -5.55 -14.57 7.72
CA ALA A 270 -6.35 -13.36 7.66
C ALA A 270 -6.09 -12.46 8.89
N LEU A 271 -5.75 -11.20 8.65
CA LEU A 271 -5.56 -10.16 9.66
C LEU A 271 -6.88 -9.38 9.87
N GLY A 272 -7.76 -9.97 10.68
CA GLY A 272 -9.02 -9.34 11.08
C GLY A 272 -10.21 -9.71 10.19
N GLU A 273 -11.37 -9.08 10.44
CA GLU A 273 -12.65 -9.50 9.84
C GLU A 273 -12.80 -9.12 8.36
N CYS A 274 -12.00 -8.17 7.86
CA CYS A 274 -12.09 -7.67 6.49
C CYS A 274 -11.01 -8.22 5.56
N ASP A 275 -10.14 -9.08 6.07
CA ASP A 275 -9.01 -9.66 5.35
C ASP A 275 -9.30 -11.12 4.95
N LEU A 276 -8.59 -11.65 3.95
CA LEU A 276 -8.71 -13.05 3.51
C LEU A 276 -7.39 -13.78 3.68
N PRO A 277 -7.39 -15.10 3.95
CA PRO A 277 -6.15 -15.87 4.00
C PRO A 277 -5.63 -16.16 2.59
N GLU A 278 -4.32 -16.31 2.43
CA GLU A 278 -3.70 -16.69 1.15
C GLU A 278 -3.05 -18.06 1.24
N PHE A 279 -3.08 -18.74 0.10
CA PHE A 279 -2.61 -20.10 -0.05
C PHE A 279 -1.53 -20.18 -1.12
N CYS A 280 -0.46 -20.92 -0.83
CA CYS A 280 0.58 -21.25 -1.80
C CYS A 280 -0.05 -21.91 -3.04
N ASP A 281 0.49 -21.59 -4.21
CA ASP A 281 0.06 -22.17 -5.48
C ASP A 281 0.83 -23.45 -5.85
N GLY A 282 1.88 -23.79 -5.09
CA GLY A 282 2.74 -24.94 -5.30
C GLY A 282 3.79 -24.77 -6.39
N VAL A 283 3.96 -23.56 -6.94
CA VAL A 283 4.92 -23.27 -8.01
C VAL A 283 5.75 -22.01 -7.74
N SER A 284 5.27 -21.09 -6.91
CA SER A 284 5.96 -19.88 -6.49
C SER A 284 6.44 -20.01 -5.04
N PRO A 285 7.67 -19.54 -4.72
CA PRO A 285 8.13 -19.45 -3.34
C PRO A 285 7.43 -18.33 -2.56
N HIS A 286 6.92 -17.31 -3.25
CA HIS A 286 6.22 -16.21 -2.64
C HIS A 286 4.73 -16.52 -2.47
N CYS A 287 4.16 -16.08 -1.35
CA CYS A 287 2.72 -16.10 -1.14
C CYS A 287 2.02 -15.22 -2.20
N PRO A 288 0.85 -15.60 -2.72
CA PRO A 288 0.12 -14.75 -3.64
C PRO A 288 -0.16 -13.36 -3.03
N PRO A 289 -0.29 -12.31 -3.86
CA PRO A 289 -0.69 -10.99 -3.41
C PRO A 289 -1.92 -11.03 -2.49
N ASP A 290 -1.82 -10.28 -1.40
CA ASP A 290 -2.84 -10.11 -0.36
C ASP A 290 -4.15 -9.61 -0.98
N THR A 291 -5.23 -10.30 -0.63
CA THR A 291 -6.59 -9.94 -0.99
C THR A 291 -7.45 -9.79 0.24
N PHE A 292 -8.39 -8.85 0.17
CA PHE A 292 -9.30 -8.56 1.26
C PHE A 292 -10.76 -8.64 0.78
N LEU A 293 -11.70 -8.66 1.72
CA LEU A 293 -13.13 -8.68 1.42
C LEU A 293 -13.53 -7.46 0.59
N GLN A 294 -14.44 -7.68 -0.36
CA GLN A 294 -14.98 -6.58 -1.14
C GLN A 294 -15.58 -5.48 -0.25
N ASP A 295 -15.42 -4.23 -0.67
CA ASP A 295 -15.98 -3.08 0.03
C ASP A 295 -17.50 -3.22 0.23
N GLY A 296 -17.97 -2.79 1.41
CA GLY A 296 -19.37 -2.87 1.82
C GLY A 296 -19.79 -4.17 2.51
N GLN A 297 -18.90 -5.15 2.67
CA GLN A 297 -19.18 -6.33 3.53
C GLN A 297 -19.30 -5.90 5.00
N PRO A 298 -20.24 -6.47 5.78
CA PRO A 298 -20.41 -6.11 7.19
C PRO A 298 -19.27 -6.63 8.06
N CYS A 299 -18.83 -5.81 9.02
CA CYS A 299 -17.84 -6.16 10.03
C CYS A 299 -18.20 -5.53 11.39
N ALA A 300 -17.42 -5.82 12.44
CA ALA A 300 -17.69 -5.40 13.81
C ALA A 300 -19.11 -5.78 14.27
N SER A 301 -19.50 -7.04 14.04
CA SER A 301 -20.87 -7.54 14.32
C SER A 301 -21.98 -6.75 13.61
N GLY A 302 -21.70 -6.23 12.41
CA GLY A 302 -22.64 -5.45 11.59
C GLY A 302 -22.74 -3.97 11.95
N GLN A 303 -21.88 -3.47 12.84
CA GLN A 303 -21.84 -2.05 13.21
C GLN A 303 -20.98 -1.21 12.25
N ALA A 304 -20.11 -1.85 11.46
CA ALA A 304 -19.27 -1.21 10.47
C ALA A 304 -19.24 -2.02 9.17
N LEU A 305 -18.54 -1.49 8.18
CA LEU A 305 -18.37 -2.09 6.87
C LEU A 305 -16.89 -2.14 6.51
N CYS A 306 -16.51 -3.18 5.77
CA CYS A 306 -15.19 -3.29 5.18
C CYS A 306 -15.01 -2.23 4.09
N TYR A 307 -13.88 -1.55 4.12
CA TYR A 307 -13.46 -0.63 3.08
C TYR A 307 -11.95 -0.68 2.93
N SER A 308 -11.47 -1.01 1.73
CA SER A 308 -10.04 -1.15 1.42
C SER A 308 -9.31 -2.05 2.43
N GLY A 309 -9.94 -3.17 2.83
CA GLY A 309 -9.41 -4.15 3.77
C GLY A 309 -9.55 -3.77 5.25
N THR A 310 -10.01 -2.56 5.55
CA THR A 310 -10.11 -2.05 6.93
C THR A 310 -11.54 -2.14 7.47
N CYS A 311 -11.69 -2.58 8.73
CA CYS A 311 -12.93 -2.47 9.49
C CYS A 311 -12.87 -1.25 10.43
N ALA A 312 -13.24 -0.07 9.91
CA ALA A 312 -13.17 1.19 10.65
C ALA A 312 -14.48 1.50 11.39
N THR A 313 -14.40 1.63 12.72
CA THR A 313 -15.49 2.22 13.54
C THR A 313 -15.05 3.57 14.08
N TYR A 314 -16.01 4.48 14.27
CA TYR A 314 -15.74 5.79 14.88
C TYR A 314 -15.16 5.64 16.29
N GLU A 315 -15.68 4.69 17.07
CA GLU A 315 -15.20 4.41 18.42
C GLU A 315 -13.73 3.95 18.44
N ARG A 316 -13.34 3.02 17.56
CA ARG A 316 -11.94 2.57 17.48
C ARG A 316 -10.99 3.71 17.10
N GLN A 317 -11.43 4.59 16.19
CA GLN A 317 -10.66 5.79 15.82
C GLN A 317 -10.47 6.72 17.04
N CYS A 318 -11.51 6.94 17.84
CA CYS A 318 -11.36 7.69 19.09
C CYS A 318 -10.39 7.03 20.08
N GLN A 319 -10.45 5.71 20.22
CA GLN A 319 -9.55 4.96 21.10
C GLN A 319 -8.10 4.96 20.62
N GLN A 320 -7.86 4.98 19.31
CA GLN A 320 -6.51 5.16 18.75
C GLN A 320 -5.95 6.55 19.04
N LEU A 321 -6.79 7.58 18.95
CA LEU A 321 -6.37 8.96 19.17
C LEU A 321 -6.09 9.25 20.64
N LEU A 322 -7.02 8.87 21.53
CA LEU A 322 -7.02 9.26 22.95
C LEU A 322 -6.74 8.12 23.92
N GLY A 323 -6.45 6.92 23.41
CA GLY A 323 -6.20 5.73 24.19
C GLY A 323 -7.48 4.99 24.63
N PRO A 324 -7.31 3.84 25.31
CA PRO A 324 -8.41 2.98 25.72
C PRO A 324 -9.46 3.72 26.56
N GLY A 325 -10.75 3.42 26.33
CA GLY A 325 -11.88 4.03 27.04
C GLY A 325 -12.32 5.39 26.51
N ALA A 326 -11.72 5.89 25.43
CA ALA A 326 -12.27 6.98 24.66
C ALA A 326 -13.48 6.52 23.82
N SER A 327 -14.40 7.45 23.59
CA SER A 327 -15.65 7.19 22.86
C SER A 327 -16.03 8.40 22.01
N PRO A 328 -16.88 8.24 20.98
CA PRO A 328 -17.42 9.37 20.23
C PRO A 328 -18.24 10.29 21.14
N VAL A 329 -18.26 11.59 20.84
CA VAL A 329 -19.26 12.51 21.42
C VAL A 329 -20.66 12.24 20.84
N SER A 330 -21.71 12.87 21.38
CA SER A 330 -23.04 12.76 20.81
C SER A 330 -23.09 13.28 19.36
N SER A 331 -23.99 12.75 18.53
CA SER A 331 -24.17 13.22 17.15
C SER A 331 -24.52 14.70 17.07
N SER A 332 -25.29 15.23 18.03
CA SER A 332 -25.60 16.66 18.14
C SER A 332 -24.36 17.51 18.43
N CYS A 333 -23.48 17.04 19.30
CA CYS A 333 -22.22 17.71 19.61
C CYS A 333 -21.24 17.66 18.42
N MET A 334 -21.17 16.52 17.75
CA MET A 334 -20.37 16.36 16.54
C MET A 334 -20.82 17.32 15.44
N ALA A 335 -22.14 17.42 15.20
CA ALA A 335 -22.72 18.36 14.25
C ALA A 335 -22.42 19.82 14.60
N SER A 336 -22.53 20.21 15.86
CA SER A 336 -22.29 21.60 16.26
C SER A 336 -20.81 22.00 16.20
N LEU A 337 -19.88 21.07 16.45
CA LEU A 337 -18.44 21.32 16.35
C LEU A 337 -17.99 21.36 14.89
N ASN A 338 -18.35 20.35 14.10
CA ASN A 338 -17.90 20.23 12.71
C ASN A 338 -18.56 21.25 11.77
N ALA A 339 -19.72 21.81 12.13
CA ALA A 339 -20.34 22.91 11.40
C ALA A 339 -19.64 24.26 11.57
N LYS A 340 -18.69 24.40 12.51
CA LYS A 340 -17.94 25.64 12.70
C LYS A 340 -17.01 25.94 11.53
N GLY A 341 -16.40 24.91 10.95
CA GLY A 341 -15.39 25.08 9.91
C GLY A 341 -14.18 25.84 10.45
N ASP A 342 -13.61 25.34 11.54
CA ASP A 342 -12.41 25.89 12.17
C ASP A 342 -11.43 24.76 12.54
N GLU A 343 -10.32 25.12 13.17
CA GLU A 343 -9.27 24.20 13.65
C GLU A 343 -9.78 23.09 14.60
N ARG A 344 -10.99 23.22 15.14
CA ARG A 344 -11.56 22.28 16.13
C ARG A 344 -12.70 21.45 15.54
N GLY A 345 -13.12 21.72 14.32
CA GLY A 345 -14.18 20.98 13.66
C GLY A 345 -14.44 21.46 12.24
N HIS A 346 -14.21 20.56 11.27
CA HIS A 346 -14.32 20.85 9.84
C HIS A 346 -14.48 19.56 9.01
N CYS A 347 -14.81 19.71 7.73
CA CYS A 347 -14.90 18.64 6.71
C CYS A 347 -13.75 18.76 5.71
N GLY A 348 -12.53 18.81 6.22
CA GLY A 348 -11.32 19.04 5.42
C GLY A 348 -10.98 20.53 5.28
N GLN A 349 -9.95 20.80 4.49
CA GLN A 349 -9.43 22.15 4.25
C GLN A 349 -9.31 22.37 2.75
N LEU A 350 -9.42 23.63 2.33
CA LEU A 350 -9.14 24.04 0.97
C LEU A 350 -7.63 24.21 0.76
N PRO A 351 -7.15 24.26 -0.49
CA PRO A 351 -5.73 24.47 -0.80
C PRO A 351 -5.14 25.76 -0.20
N ASN A 352 -5.96 26.76 0.12
CA ASN A 352 -5.52 28.00 0.77
C ASN A 352 -5.44 27.89 2.30
N GLY A 353 -5.63 26.70 2.87
CA GLY A 353 -5.61 26.43 4.32
C GLY A 353 -6.93 26.71 5.05
N SER A 354 -7.92 27.35 4.40
CA SER A 354 -9.21 27.62 5.03
C SER A 354 -10.00 26.33 5.29
N TYR A 355 -10.66 26.29 6.43
CA TYR A 355 -11.44 25.14 6.88
C TYR A 355 -12.81 25.11 6.20
N ILE A 356 -13.25 23.91 5.84
CA ILE A 356 -14.56 23.68 5.23
C ILE A 356 -15.53 23.33 6.35
N ALA A 357 -16.56 24.15 6.56
CA ALA A 357 -17.64 23.82 7.48
C ALA A 357 -18.43 22.60 6.97
N CYS A 358 -18.71 21.64 7.84
CA CYS A 358 -19.50 20.47 7.46
C CYS A 358 -20.98 20.83 7.28
N ALA A 359 -21.61 20.25 6.26
CA ALA A 359 -23.06 20.18 6.22
C ALA A 359 -23.58 19.29 7.36
N GLN A 360 -24.83 19.49 7.77
CA GLN A 360 -25.44 18.76 8.89
C GLN A 360 -25.33 17.23 8.73
N TRP A 361 -25.52 16.72 7.52
CA TRP A 361 -25.46 15.29 7.21
C TRP A 361 -24.03 14.75 7.07
N ASP A 362 -23.05 15.62 6.82
CA ASP A 362 -21.64 15.27 6.63
C ASP A 362 -20.82 15.40 7.92
N ALA A 363 -21.41 15.94 8.98
CA ALA A 363 -20.71 16.15 10.25
C ALA A 363 -20.09 14.86 10.82
N GLY A 364 -20.68 13.70 10.55
CA GLY A 364 -20.14 12.38 10.92
C GLY A 364 -18.89 11.96 10.16
N CYS A 365 -18.52 12.67 9.09
CA CYS A 365 -17.40 12.38 8.19
C CYS A 365 -16.33 13.46 8.19
N GLY A 366 -16.48 14.49 9.03
CA GLY A 366 -15.49 15.52 9.24
C GLY A 366 -14.37 15.09 10.19
N MET A 367 -13.86 16.05 10.96
CA MET A 367 -12.89 15.82 12.02
C MET A 367 -13.47 14.91 13.12
N LEU A 368 -12.64 14.02 13.67
CA LEU A 368 -13.02 13.10 14.74
C LEU A 368 -13.31 13.87 16.04
N GLN A 369 -14.51 13.69 16.58
CA GLN A 369 -14.96 14.30 17.82
C GLN A 369 -15.11 13.23 18.92
N CYS A 370 -14.15 13.23 19.84
CA CYS A 370 -13.99 12.18 20.84
C CYS A 370 -14.04 12.74 22.27
N GLN A 371 -14.33 11.89 23.24
CA GLN A 371 -14.32 12.21 24.67
C GLN A 371 -13.75 11.04 25.49
N ARG A 372 -13.13 11.34 26.65
CA ARG A 372 -12.69 10.31 27.62
C ARG A 372 -13.79 10.03 28.64
N SER A 373 -13.99 8.75 28.98
CA SER A 373 -15.07 8.30 29.87
C SER A 373 -15.04 8.88 31.31
N SER A 374 -13.97 9.56 31.74
CA SER A 374 -13.83 10.08 33.12
C SER A 374 -14.59 11.39 33.40
N THR A 375 -15.22 12.02 32.40
CA THR A 375 -16.07 13.22 32.60
C THR A 375 -17.57 12.89 32.54
N ARG A 376 -17.96 11.69 33.01
CA ARG A 376 -19.38 11.27 33.10
C ARG A 376 -20.16 11.90 34.26
N GLY A 377 -19.52 12.71 35.10
CA GLY A 377 -20.19 13.53 36.10
C GLY A 377 -20.15 15.01 35.69
N ASP A 378 -21.32 15.57 35.43
CA ASP A 378 -21.59 17.01 35.52
C ASP A 378 -21.21 17.92 34.33
N ARG A 379 -21.60 17.56 33.11
CA ARG A 379 -21.63 18.50 31.99
C ARG A 379 -22.99 18.47 31.28
N THR A 380 -23.76 19.54 31.47
CA THR A 380 -24.95 19.87 30.68
C THR A 380 -24.60 19.95 29.19
N GLU A 381 -25.58 19.80 28.30
CA GLU A 381 -25.45 19.87 26.84
C GLU A 381 -24.73 21.14 26.32
N GLU A 382 -24.57 22.17 27.16
CA GLU A 382 -23.83 23.40 26.88
C GLU A 382 -22.29 23.24 26.91
N SER A 383 -21.76 22.11 27.40
CA SER A 383 -20.31 21.86 27.42
C SER A 383 -19.86 20.83 26.36
N CYS A 384 -20.38 20.97 25.14
CA CYS A 384 -19.83 20.28 23.97
C CYS A 384 -18.44 20.84 23.63
N GLN A 385 -17.40 20.28 24.27
CA GLN A 385 -16.00 20.56 23.98
C GLN A 385 -15.42 19.30 23.32
N GLY A 386 -15.15 19.41 22.01
CA GLY A 386 -14.38 18.40 21.28
C GLY A 386 -12.97 18.27 21.87
N THR A 387 -12.33 17.14 21.60
CA THR A 387 -10.96 16.94 22.08
C THR A 387 -10.01 17.87 21.35
N LEU A 388 -9.19 18.60 22.11
CA LEU A 388 -8.03 19.30 21.56
C LEU A 388 -7.02 18.24 21.14
N LEU A 389 -7.00 17.93 19.85
CA LEU A 389 -6.03 16.98 19.31
C LEU A 389 -4.68 17.68 19.19
N PRO A 390 -3.55 16.98 19.46
CA PRO A 390 -2.23 17.51 19.16
C PRO A 390 -2.18 17.92 17.69
N TRP A 391 -1.69 19.12 17.45
CA TRP A 391 -1.56 19.67 16.12
C TRP A 391 -0.34 19.04 15.46
N ASP A 392 -0.57 18.17 14.48
CA ASP A 392 0.49 17.64 13.63
C ASP A 392 0.47 18.45 12.32
N GLU A 393 1.24 19.54 12.29
CA GLU A 393 1.25 20.51 11.17
C GLU A 393 1.65 19.86 9.83
N ASP A 394 2.42 18.78 9.86
CA ASP A 394 2.90 18.03 8.70
C ASP A 394 1.98 16.89 8.24
N VAL A 395 0.77 16.78 8.79
CA VAL A 395 -0.23 15.78 8.38
C VAL A 395 -1.52 16.47 7.96
N SER A 396 -1.90 16.32 6.68
CA SER A 396 -3.01 17.10 6.09
C SER A 396 -4.40 16.67 6.57
N ASP A 397 -4.55 15.41 6.96
CA ASP A 397 -5.81 14.77 7.35
C ASP A 397 -5.74 14.18 8.77
N ALA A 398 -4.91 14.78 9.62
CA ALA A 398 -4.76 14.42 11.01
C ALA A 398 -6.13 14.36 11.71
N ALA A 399 -6.43 13.21 12.29
CA ALA A 399 -7.68 12.95 13.01
C ALA A 399 -8.98 13.23 12.22
N MET A 400 -8.94 13.11 10.89
CA MET A 400 -10.17 13.03 10.09
C MET A 400 -10.78 11.64 10.18
N VAL A 401 -12.11 11.55 10.07
CA VAL A 401 -12.79 10.26 9.98
C VAL A 401 -12.31 9.50 8.75
N LEU A 402 -11.85 8.26 8.97
CA LEU A 402 -11.32 7.42 7.91
C LEU A 402 -12.41 7.08 6.85
N PRO A 403 -12.05 7.04 5.56
CA PRO A 403 -12.94 6.58 4.51
C PRO A 403 -13.51 5.18 4.81
N GLY A 404 -14.77 4.95 4.47
CA GLY A 404 -15.49 3.71 4.74
C GLY A 404 -16.15 3.63 6.12
N THR A 405 -15.86 4.56 7.04
CA THR A 405 -16.53 4.60 8.35
C THR A 405 -18.02 4.85 8.17
N THR A 406 -18.86 4.08 8.85
CA THR A 406 -20.32 4.25 8.79
C THR A 406 -20.75 5.57 9.43
N CYS A 407 -21.53 6.37 8.70
CA CYS A 407 -22.09 7.64 9.17
C CYS A 407 -23.61 7.64 9.32
N GLY A 408 -24.27 6.55 8.93
CA GLY A 408 -25.71 6.34 9.05
C GLY A 408 -26.13 4.99 8.47
N SER A 409 -27.41 4.66 8.61
CA SER A 409 -27.95 3.41 8.06
C SER A 409 -27.78 3.37 6.54
N GLY A 410 -26.98 2.43 6.04
CA GLY A 410 -26.70 2.28 4.61
C GLY A 410 -25.79 3.37 4.04
N LYS A 411 -25.02 4.09 4.88
CA LYS A 411 -24.15 5.20 4.46
C LYS A 411 -22.74 5.11 5.04
N VAL A 412 -21.77 5.60 4.28
CA VAL A 412 -20.34 5.60 4.61
C VAL A 412 -19.69 6.94 4.31
N CYS A 413 -18.62 7.25 5.04
CA CYS A 413 -17.80 8.42 4.82
C CYS A 413 -16.86 8.22 3.63
N LEU A 414 -16.98 9.07 2.61
CA LEU A 414 -16.05 9.14 1.49
C LEU A 414 -15.79 10.60 1.17
N GLN A 415 -14.52 10.98 1.04
CA GLN A 415 -14.11 12.37 0.75
C GLN A 415 -14.77 13.39 1.68
N HIS A 416 -14.82 13.08 2.99
CA HIS A 416 -15.43 13.90 4.04
C HIS A 416 -16.95 14.12 3.90
N GLN A 417 -17.64 13.31 3.10
CA GLN A 417 -19.10 13.36 2.91
C GLN A 417 -19.75 12.03 3.30
N CYS A 418 -20.98 12.09 3.81
CA CYS A 418 -21.77 10.92 4.17
C CYS A 418 -22.61 10.44 2.98
N GLN A 419 -22.09 9.46 2.25
CA GLN A 419 -22.64 9.00 0.98
C GLN A 419 -23.33 7.64 1.12
N ASP A 420 -24.32 7.36 0.28
CA ASP A 420 -25.01 6.07 0.24
C ASP A 420 -24.09 4.95 -0.26
N LEU A 421 -24.25 3.74 0.29
CA LEU A 421 -23.40 2.59 -0.04
C LEU A 421 -23.36 2.21 -1.52
N SER A 422 -24.37 2.62 -2.30
CA SER A 422 -24.41 2.40 -3.75
C SER A 422 -23.19 2.94 -4.49
N VAL A 423 -22.45 3.90 -3.92
CA VAL A 423 -21.22 4.46 -4.51
C VAL A 423 -20.05 3.48 -4.53
N LEU A 424 -20.05 2.45 -3.67
CA LEU A 424 -18.97 1.44 -3.59
C LEU A 424 -19.05 0.38 -4.70
N GLY A 425 -20.07 0.44 -5.55
CA GLY A 425 -20.27 -0.50 -6.65
C GLY A 425 -21.00 -1.77 -6.23
N ASP A 426 -21.47 -2.52 -7.24
CA ASP A 426 -22.38 -3.64 -7.06
C ASP A 426 -21.62 -4.96 -6.79
N GLN A 427 -22.06 -5.74 -5.80
CA GLN A 427 -21.42 -6.99 -5.37
C GLN A 427 -21.81 -8.18 -6.27
N GLN A 428 -21.64 -8.03 -7.59
CA GLN A 428 -22.10 -8.98 -8.61
C GLN A 428 -21.52 -10.41 -8.46
N CYS A 429 -20.40 -10.54 -7.74
CA CYS A 429 -19.71 -11.79 -7.46
C CYS A 429 -20.34 -12.60 -6.31
N GLN A 430 -21.03 -11.98 -5.36
CA GLN A 430 -21.46 -12.66 -4.13
C GLN A 430 -22.43 -13.83 -4.39
N SER A 431 -23.29 -13.71 -5.41
CA SER A 431 -24.20 -14.77 -5.85
C SER A 431 -23.51 -15.91 -6.62
N LYS A 432 -22.27 -15.72 -7.06
CA LYS A 432 -21.53 -16.63 -7.95
C LYS A 432 -20.55 -17.55 -7.23
N CYS A 433 -20.32 -17.34 -5.93
CA CYS A 433 -19.33 -18.09 -5.15
C CYS A 433 -19.88 -19.36 -4.47
N ASN A 434 -21.08 -19.82 -4.87
CA ASN A 434 -21.72 -21.07 -4.43
C ASN A 434 -21.72 -21.35 -2.91
N ARG A 435 -21.67 -20.31 -2.07
CA ARG A 435 -21.58 -20.38 -0.60
C ARG A 435 -20.32 -21.08 -0.06
N HIS A 436 -19.32 -21.30 -0.90
CA HIS A 436 -18.01 -21.87 -0.52
C HIS A 436 -16.88 -20.87 -0.76
N GLY A 437 -17.22 -19.59 -0.70
CA GLY A 437 -16.31 -18.51 -0.96
C GLY A 437 -16.99 -17.16 -0.83
N VAL A 438 -16.17 -16.13 -0.80
CA VAL A 438 -16.55 -14.73 -0.62
C VAL A 438 -15.98 -13.90 -1.75
N CYS A 439 -16.55 -12.72 -1.98
CA CYS A 439 -15.98 -11.83 -2.99
C CYS A 439 -14.82 -11.02 -2.42
N ASN A 440 -13.72 -10.98 -3.16
CA ASN A 440 -12.57 -10.16 -2.83
C ASN A 440 -12.62 -8.78 -3.51
N ASN A 441 -11.65 -7.94 -3.16
CA ASN A 441 -11.41 -6.60 -3.70
C ASN A 441 -11.22 -6.54 -5.23
N HIS A 442 -10.99 -7.66 -5.91
CA HIS A 442 -10.86 -7.73 -7.37
C HIS A 442 -12.19 -8.11 -8.06
N GLY A 443 -13.28 -8.29 -7.32
CA GLY A 443 -14.57 -8.73 -7.88
C GLY A 443 -14.60 -10.21 -8.25
N HIS A 444 -13.69 -11.02 -7.69
CA HIS A 444 -13.61 -12.47 -7.91
C HIS A 444 -13.99 -13.25 -6.64
N CYS A 445 -14.45 -14.48 -6.81
CA CYS A 445 -14.63 -15.38 -5.68
C CYS A 445 -13.27 -15.83 -5.15
N HIS A 446 -13.06 -15.59 -3.86
CA HIS A 446 -12.03 -16.19 -3.05
C HIS A 446 -12.64 -17.41 -2.36
N CYS A 447 -12.20 -18.61 -2.77
CA CYS A 447 -12.79 -19.85 -2.32
C CYS A 447 -12.18 -20.35 -1.02
N GLU A 448 -13.01 -20.97 -0.19
CA GLU A 448 -12.56 -21.66 1.01
C GLU A 448 -11.66 -22.85 0.66
N ARG A 449 -10.82 -23.27 1.62
CA ARG A 449 -9.97 -24.45 1.47
C ARG A 449 -10.83 -25.66 1.13
N GLY A 450 -10.46 -26.36 0.05
CA GLY A 450 -11.23 -27.50 -0.47
C GLY A 450 -12.08 -27.17 -1.70
N TRP A 451 -12.19 -25.89 -2.10
CA TRP A 451 -12.95 -25.45 -3.27
C TRP A 451 -12.10 -24.70 -4.29
N ALA A 452 -12.43 -24.83 -5.58
CA ALA A 452 -11.69 -24.24 -6.67
C ALA A 452 -12.37 -22.97 -7.20
N PRO A 453 -11.62 -21.87 -7.43
CA PRO A 453 -12.11 -20.72 -8.18
C PRO A 453 -12.31 -21.09 -9.67
N PRO A 454 -13.19 -20.40 -10.43
CA PRO A 454 -13.73 -19.06 -10.18
C PRO A 454 -15.06 -18.97 -9.42
N THR A 455 -15.80 -20.07 -9.28
CA THR A 455 -17.16 -20.06 -8.71
C THR A 455 -17.28 -20.84 -7.39
N CYS A 456 -16.20 -21.50 -6.95
CA CYS A 456 -16.21 -22.34 -5.74
C CYS A 456 -17.24 -23.49 -5.81
N GLU A 457 -17.51 -23.99 -7.02
CA GLU A 457 -18.46 -25.10 -7.25
C GLU A 457 -17.77 -26.48 -7.24
N SER A 458 -16.51 -26.55 -7.64
CA SER A 458 -15.76 -27.81 -7.72
C SER A 458 -14.71 -27.91 -6.61
N PRO A 459 -14.31 -29.12 -6.20
CA PRO A 459 -13.22 -29.30 -5.24
C PRO A 459 -11.89 -28.69 -5.74
N GLY A 460 -11.09 -28.14 -4.82
CA GLY A 460 -9.83 -27.47 -5.15
C GLY A 460 -8.98 -27.08 -3.94
N VAL A 461 -7.92 -26.32 -4.19
CA VAL A 461 -6.92 -25.93 -3.19
C VAL A 461 -7.30 -24.66 -2.38
N GLY A 462 -8.42 -24.01 -2.70
CA GLY A 462 -8.83 -22.74 -2.11
C GLY A 462 -8.21 -21.52 -2.80
N GLY A 463 -8.54 -20.34 -2.27
CA GLY A 463 -7.99 -19.06 -2.71
C GLY A 463 -8.58 -18.52 -4.01
N ARG A 464 -7.83 -17.63 -4.64
CA ARG A 464 -8.19 -16.98 -5.92
C ARG A 464 -7.68 -17.75 -7.12
N ARG A 465 -8.15 -17.43 -8.33
CA ARG A 465 -7.60 -17.99 -9.57
C ARG A 465 -6.10 -17.66 -9.68
N SER A 466 -5.24 -18.68 -9.71
CA SER A 466 -3.85 -18.51 -10.15
C SER A 466 -3.81 -18.21 -11.64
N VAL A 467 -3.16 -17.11 -12.03
CA VAL A 467 -3.01 -16.66 -13.43
C VAL A 467 -2.34 -17.75 -14.29
N LEU A 468 -1.43 -18.53 -13.69
CA LEU A 468 -0.76 -19.66 -14.33
C LEU A 468 -1.72 -20.70 -14.92
N SER A 469 -2.86 -20.97 -14.30
CA SER A 469 -3.83 -21.94 -14.84
C SER A 469 -4.36 -21.50 -16.22
N THR A 470 -4.51 -20.19 -16.44
CA THR A 470 -4.94 -19.66 -17.74
C THR A 470 -3.82 -19.71 -18.78
N ALA A 471 -2.58 -19.41 -18.39
CA ALA A 471 -1.42 -19.49 -19.27
C ALA A 471 -1.08 -20.93 -19.67
N LEU A 472 -1.20 -21.89 -18.74
CA LEU A 472 -1.07 -23.34 -19.00
C LEU A 472 -2.18 -23.86 -19.92
N LEU A 473 -3.42 -23.43 -19.71
CA LEU A 473 -4.53 -23.75 -20.62
C LEU A 473 -4.31 -23.17 -22.02
N LEU A 474 -3.88 -21.91 -22.12
CA LEU A 474 -3.62 -21.24 -23.40
C LEU A 474 -2.43 -21.86 -24.13
N SER A 475 -1.34 -22.20 -23.42
CA SER A 475 -0.17 -22.85 -24.01
C SER A 475 -0.44 -24.30 -24.40
N ALA A 476 -1.24 -25.04 -23.63
CA ALA A 476 -1.74 -26.37 -24.01
C ALA A 476 -2.62 -26.30 -25.27
N LEU A 477 -3.52 -25.31 -25.36
CA LEU A 477 -4.36 -25.08 -26.54
C LEU A 477 -3.52 -24.68 -27.76
N LEU A 478 -2.50 -23.84 -27.59
CA LEU A 478 -1.57 -23.45 -28.65
C LEU A 478 -0.75 -24.65 -29.14
N GLY A 479 -0.28 -25.48 -28.21
CA GLY A 479 0.44 -26.72 -28.50
C GLY A 479 -0.42 -27.72 -29.27
N LEU A 480 -1.70 -27.87 -28.88
CA LEU A 480 -2.68 -28.68 -29.60
C LEU A 480 -2.96 -28.13 -31.01
N ALA A 481 -3.13 -26.82 -31.15
CA ALA A 481 -3.35 -26.17 -32.44
C ALA A 481 -2.15 -26.38 -33.38
N LEU A 482 -0.92 -26.25 -32.87
CA LEU A 482 0.31 -26.52 -33.61
C LEU A 482 0.43 -27.99 -34.00
N ALA A 483 0.11 -28.93 -33.09
CA ALA A 483 0.15 -30.36 -33.38
C ALA A 483 -0.87 -30.76 -34.45
N VAL A 484 -2.09 -30.21 -34.40
CA VAL A 484 -3.13 -30.39 -35.42
C VAL A 484 -2.69 -29.76 -36.75
N GLY A 485 -2.13 -28.55 -36.73
CA GLY A 485 -1.59 -27.88 -37.91
C GLY A 485 -0.48 -28.68 -38.61
N LEU A 486 0.48 -29.20 -37.84
CA LEU A 486 1.55 -30.09 -38.31
C LEU A 486 1.00 -31.41 -38.85
N GLY A 487 -0.01 -31.98 -38.19
CA GLY A 487 -0.72 -33.18 -38.64
C GLY A 487 -1.41 -32.98 -39.99
N CYS A 488 -2.14 -31.86 -40.16
CA CYS A 488 -2.80 -31.47 -41.40
C CYS A 488 -1.79 -31.21 -42.53
N ALA A 489 -0.68 -30.52 -42.25
CA ALA A 489 0.38 -30.26 -43.22
C ALA A 489 1.07 -31.55 -43.68
N ARG A 490 1.35 -32.48 -42.77
CA ARG A 490 1.86 -33.82 -43.11
C ARG A 490 0.86 -34.61 -43.93
N ARG A 491 -0.44 -34.56 -43.62
CA ARG A 491 -1.50 -35.23 -44.40
C ARG A 491 -1.60 -34.66 -45.81
N ALA A 492 -1.59 -33.34 -45.97
CA ALA A 492 -1.59 -32.68 -47.27
C ALA A 492 -0.32 -32.99 -48.08
N GLY A 493 0.84 -33.06 -47.41
CA GLY A 493 2.12 -33.48 -48.01
C GLY A 493 2.10 -34.94 -48.48
N LEU A 494 1.58 -35.86 -47.67
CA LEU A 494 1.39 -37.27 -48.05
C LEU A 494 0.38 -37.42 -49.19
N GLN A 495 -0.70 -36.65 -49.19
CA GLN A 495 -1.71 -36.68 -50.24
C GLN A 495 -1.17 -36.14 -51.57
N LYS A 496 -0.32 -35.10 -51.54
CA LYS A 496 0.45 -34.63 -52.70
C LYS A 496 1.42 -35.69 -53.21
N HIS A 497 2.17 -36.35 -52.32
CA HIS A 497 3.09 -37.42 -52.70
C HIS A 497 2.37 -38.65 -53.28
N LEU A 498 1.20 -39.01 -52.74
CA LEU A 498 0.37 -40.12 -53.23
C LEU A 498 -0.29 -39.80 -54.59
N CYS A 499 -0.83 -38.59 -54.83
CA CYS A 499 -1.32 -38.21 -56.17
C CYS A 499 -0.15 -38.15 -57.20
N GLN A 500 1.11 -37.92 -56.79
CA GLN A 500 2.27 -37.97 -57.70
C GLN A 500 2.71 -39.40 -58.08
N LEU A 501 2.49 -40.38 -57.19
CA LEU A 501 2.80 -41.79 -57.45
C LEU A 501 1.71 -42.48 -58.31
N SER A 502 0.45 -42.04 -58.22
CA SER A 502 -0.63 -42.56 -59.08
C SER A 502 -0.63 -41.87 -60.45
N LYS A 503 0.17 -42.36 -61.40
CA LYS A 503 -0.02 -42.08 -62.83
C LYS A 503 -1.32 -42.75 -63.33
N ARG A 504 -2.48 -42.15 -63.03
CA ARG A 504 -3.72 -42.18 -63.85
C ARG A 504 -4.84 -41.37 -63.17
N THR A 505 -5.11 -40.20 -63.76
CA THR A 505 -6.42 -39.52 -63.85
C THR A 505 -7.43 -39.72 -62.72
N SER A 506 -7.39 -38.85 -61.71
CA SER A 506 -8.49 -37.98 -61.27
C SER A 506 -8.29 -37.55 -59.80
N CYS A 507 -7.53 -36.48 -59.56
CA CYS A 507 -7.62 -35.69 -58.32
C CYS A 507 -8.28 -34.35 -58.71
N GLN A 508 -9.58 -34.36 -59.07
CA GLN A 508 -10.37 -33.12 -59.26
C GLN A 508 -10.81 -32.60 -57.89
N TYR A 509 -10.40 -31.37 -57.59
CA TYR A 509 -10.80 -30.60 -56.41
C TYR A 509 -12.31 -30.35 -56.39
N ARG A 510 -12.94 -30.59 -55.23
CA ARG A 510 -14.11 -29.86 -54.76
C ARG A 510 -13.82 -29.34 -53.36
#